data_AF-A0A5C4XQU3-F1
#
_entry.id   AF-A0A5C4XQU3-F1
#
_cell.length_a   1.000
_cell.length_b   1.000
_cell.length_c   1.000
_cell.angle_alpha   90.00
_cell.angle_beta   90.00
_cell.angle_gamma   90.00
#
_symmetry.space_group_name_H-M   'P 1'
#
loop_
_entity.id
_entity.type
_entity.pdbx_description
1 polymer ?
#
loop_
_entity_poly.entity_id
_entity_poly.type
_entity_poly.pdbx_seq_one_letter_code
_entity_poly.pdbx_strand_id
1 'polypeptide(L)'
;MPFLCGFRPRRVYRRRCLLRHQRLSDHVHPPQRGGSYGNDLDCRIYKRRALRILPASLFCTLIVYLLGRNLLQLHGENADLGAVASAFSFMNWLRAFSTTTGGALGHYWSLAVEEQLYAFWSLIVLAVAAWRSTQSVPKVAAALLVLSVAWRTYLWMSGADAHRLYNGLDTHCDGLLIGCIIAGLQDKLAETGISRLWPVAALAFVVELFFFNAQSRWLWLYIPAASLTAGLIVSCAIAAGNPLARLLAMKPLVFLGKRSYSFYLWHLPVIGFFFASGISRSLWILPSLVLCLILSELSYRLIERPFLQFKDRPAGTGIAAA
;
A
#
# COMPACT_ATOMS: atom_id res chain seq x y z
N MET A 1 -41.31 31.18 -30.90
CA MET A 1 -40.04 31.93 -30.73
C MET A 1 -40.05 32.61 -29.36
N PRO A 2 -38.97 32.66 -28.58
CA PRO A 2 -37.96 31.64 -28.26
C PRO A 2 -37.77 31.42 -26.73
N PHE A 3 -37.09 30.32 -26.39
CA PHE A 3 -36.24 30.00 -25.21
C PHE A 3 -36.10 31.01 -24.05
N LEU A 4 -36.07 30.50 -22.80
CA LEU A 4 -34.83 30.41 -22.00
C LEU A 4 -34.95 29.61 -20.68
N CYS A 5 -33.85 28.89 -20.42
CA CYS A 5 -33.45 28.02 -19.32
C CYS A 5 -33.68 28.49 -17.88
N GLY A 6 -33.73 27.52 -16.94
CA GLY A 6 -33.57 27.80 -15.50
C GLY A 6 -33.59 26.60 -14.56
N PHE A 7 -32.85 25.52 -14.86
CA PHE A 7 -32.65 24.41 -13.93
C PHE A 7 -31.90 24.87 -12.66
N ARG A 8 -32.54 24.77 -11.48
CA ARG A 8 -31.86 24.77 -10.17
C ARG A 8 -32.40 23.61 -9.34
N PRO A 9 -31.54 22.68 -8.93
CA PRO A 9 -31.64 22.22 -7.54
C PRO A 9 -30.25 22.07 -6.93
N ARG A 10 -30.02 22.65 -5.74
CA ARG A 10 -29.04 22.20 -4.74
C ARG A 10 -29.05 23.21 -3.58
N ARG A 11 -29.58 22.80 -2.42
CA ARG A 11 -29.17 23.25 -1.06
C ARG A 11 -30.13 22.71 0.01
N VAL A 12 -30.03 21.44 0.35
CA VAL A 12 -30.33 20.96 1.72
C VAL A 12 -29.38 19.78 1.99
N TYR A 13 -28.86 19.65 3.21
CA TYR A 13 -27.79 18.73 3.68
C TYR A 13 -26.35 19.26 3.68
N ARG A 14 -26.14 20.48 4.20
CA ARG A 14 -24.87 20.85 4.85
C ARG A 14 -25.09 21.95 5.90
N ARG A 15 -25.87 21.65 6.95
CA ARG A 15 -25.98 22.52 8.13
C ARG A 15 -25.98 21.68 9.40
N ARG A 16 -24.79 21.31 9.87
CA ARG A 16 -24.54 21.06 11.30
C ARG A 16 -23.06 20.98 11.72
N CYS A 17 -22.09 21.05 10.80
CA CYS A 17 -20.65 21.02 11.15
C CYS A 17 -19.89 22.35 11.00
N LEU A 18 -20.53 23.43 10.56
CA LEU A 18 -19.82 24.68 10.21
C LEU A 18 -19.86 25.79 11.29
N LEU A 19 -20.55 25.60 12.41
CA LEU A 19 -20.71 26.67 13.42
C LEU A 19 -19.62 26.69 14.51
N ARG A 20 -18.57 25.85 14.42
CA ARG A 20 -17.46 25.87 15.39
C ARG A 20 -16.12 26.39 14.87
N HIS A 21 -16.04 26.76 13.58
CA HIS A 21 -14.79 27.24 12.96
C HIS A 21 -14.78 28.72 12.57
N GLN A 22 -15.82 29.48 12.93
CA GLN A 22 -16.02 30.86 12.46
C GLN A 22 -15.46 31.94 13.42
N ARG A 23 -14.49 31.59 14.28
CA ARG A 23 -13.95 32.51 15.30
C ARG A 23 -12.41 32.67 15.31
N LEU A 24 -11.74 32.31 14.21
CA LEU A 24 -10.28 32.45 14.04
C LEU A 24 -9.91 32.92 12.62
N SER A 25 -10.66 33.88 12.11
CA SER A 25 -10.39 34.49 10.80
C SER A 25 -10.17 35.98 10.97
N ASP A 26 -9.04 36.34 11.57
CA ASP A 26 -8.39 37.65 11.43
C ASP A 26 -6.88 37.41 11.52
N HIS A 27 -6.14 37.85 10.50
CA HIS A 27 -4.69 37.66 10.27
C HIS A 27 -4.22 36.35 9.63
N VAL A 28 -4.63 36.10 8.38
CA VAL A 28 -3.79 35.31 7.45
C VAL A 28 -3.70 36.07 6.12
N HIS A 29 -2.59 36.78 5.93
CA HIS A 29 -2.22 37.30 4.61
C HIS A 29 -2.08 36.14 3.61
N PRO A 30 -2.51 36.30 2.34
CA PRO A 30 -2.30 35.29 1.33
C PRO A 30 -0.79 35.11 1.09
N PRO A 31 -0.25 33.88 1.12
CA PRO A 31 1.18 33.69 0.92
C PRO A 31 1.54 34.02 -0.53
N GLN A 32 2.46 34.96 -0.68
CA GLN A 32 3.04 35.34 -1.96
C GLN A 32 3.80 34.14 -2.57
N ARG A 33 3.67 34.00 -3.90
CA ARG A 33 4.33 32.96 -4.70
C ARG A 33 5.84 33.19 -4.72
N GLY A 34 6.62 32.27 -4.15
CA GLY A 34 8.08 32.29 -4.24
C GLY A 34 8.78 31.03 -3.69
N GLY A 35 9.26 30.18 -4.58
CA GLY A 35 10.61 29.59 -4.51
C GLY A 35 10.94 28.37 -3.64
N SER A 36 10.33 28.11 -2.49
CA SER A 36 10.91 27.13 -1.52
C SER A 36 10.00 25.98 -1.07
N TYR A 37 8.71 26.02 -1.40
CA TYR A 37 7.72 25.06 -0.88
C TYR A 37 7.77 23.65 -1.52
N GLY A 38 8.41 23.48 -2.68
CA GLY A 38 8.49 22.18 -3.37
C GLY A 38 9.35 21.16 -2.62
N ASN A 39 10.63 21.49 -2.41
CA ASN A 39 11.60 20.60 -1.76
C ASN A 39 11.18 20.23 -0.33
N ASP A 40 10.57 21.17 0.37
CA ASP A 40 10.13 21.03 1.75
C ASP A 40 8.93 20.07 1.93
N LEU A 41 8.06 19.98 0.92
CA LEU A 41 6.91 19.08 0.93
C LEU A 41 7.36 17.64 0.65
N ASP A 42 8.29 17.47 -0.29
CA ASP A 42 8.82 16.18 -0.71
C ASP A 42 9.57 15.49 0.43
N CYS A 43 10.53 16.19 1.04
CA CYS A 43 11.29 15.65 2.18
C CYS A 43 10.39 15.25 3.35
N ARG A 44 9.30 16.00 3.60
CA ARG A 44 8.33 15.66 4.66
C ARG A 44 7.53 14.41 4.35
N ILE A 45 7.11 14.19 3.10
CA ILE A 45 6.38 12.98 2.69
C ILE A 45 7.28 11.75 2.81
N TYR A 46 8.51 11.83 2.31
CA TYR A 46 9.48 10.73 2.41
C TYR A 46 9.87 10.44 3.86
N LYS A 47 10.14 11.46 4.68
CA LYS A 47 10.43 11.28 6.10
C LYS A 47 9.30 10.56 6.83
N ARG A 48 8.04 10.95 6.56
CA ARG A 48 6.85 10.34 7.16
C ARG A 48 6.70 8.86 6.82
N ARG A 49 7.01 8.49 5.57
CA ARG A 49 6.98 7.09 5.13
C ARG A 49 8.16 6.30 5.67
N ALA A 50 9.37 6.85 5.62
CA ALA A 50 10.58 6.25 6.16
C ALA A 50 10.42 5.93 7.66
N LEU A 51 9.92 6.87 8.46
CA LEU A 51 9.66 6.67 9.90
C LEU A 51 8.58 5.62 10.20
N ARG A 52 7.71 5.32 9.23
CA ARG A 52 6.69 4.28 9.39
C ARG A 52 7.23 2.90 9.01
N ILE A 53 8.01 2.82 7.94
CA ILE A 53 8.38 1.57 7.29
C ILE A 53 9.73 1.06 7.85
N LEU A 54 10.80 1.83 7.69
CA LEU A 54 12.17 1.38 7.92
C LEU A 54 12.42 0.81 9.33
N PRO A 55 11.98 1.43 10.44
CA PRO A 55 12.32 0.92 11.77
C PRO A 55 11.80 -0.50 12.02
N ALA A 56 10.55 -0.77 11.64
CA ALA A 56 9.93 -2.07 11.88
C ALA A 56 10.42 -3.13 10.88
N SER A 57 10.62 -2.78 9.60
CA SER A 57 11.17 -3.73 8.62
C SER A 57 12.59 -4.14 8.96
N LEU A 58 13.46 -3.19 9.33
CA LEU A 58 14.83 -3.48 9.73
C LEU A 58 14.90 -4.26 11.04
N PHE A 59 14.04 -3.95 12.01
CA PHE A 59 13.95 -4.71 13.25
C PHE A 59 13.52 -6.16 12.99
N CYS A 60 12.46 -6.38 12.20
CA CYS A 60 12.03 -7.72 11.82
C CYS A 60 13.13 -8.47 11.06
N THR A 61 13.79 -7.80 10.10
CA THR A 61 14.91 -8.38 9.33
C THR A 61 16.04 -8.81 10.25
N LEU A 62 16.43 -7.96 11.21
CA LEU A 62 17.46 -8.28 12.19
C LEU A 62 17.10 -9.49 13.05
N ILE A 63 15.89 -9.53 13.60
CA ILE A 63 15.44 -10.66 14.44
C ILE A 63 15.40 -11.95 13.63
N VAL A 64 14.85 -11.93 12.42
CA VAL A 64 14.80 -13.11 11.55
C VAL A 64 16.20 -13.55 11.14
N TYR A 65 17.12 -12.62 10.88
CA TYR A 65 18.51 -12.93 10.56
C TYR A 65 19.23 -13.61 11.74
N LEU A 66 19.09 -13.06 12.95
CA LEU A 66 19.74 -13.58 14.16
C LEU A 66 19.16 -14.94 14.59
N LEU A 67 17.84 -15.09 14.55
CA LEU A 67 17.17 -16.35 14.92
C LEU A 67 17.30 -17.41 13.81
N GLY A 68 17.29 -16.96 12.56
CA GLY A 68 17.13 -17.84 11.40
C GLY A 68 18.33 -18.71 11.06
N ARG A 69 19.55 -18.33 11.49
CA ARG A 69 20.74 -19.18 11.33
C ARG A 69 20.66 -20.50 12.11
N ASN A 70 19.89 -20.56 13.21
CA ASN A 70 19.84 -21.75 14.08
C ASN A 70 18.44 -22.33 14.32
N LEU A 71 17.36 -21.54 14.25
CA LEU A 71 16.00 -21.96 14.68
C LEU A 71 14.97 -22.08 13.55
N LEU A 72 15.07 -21.30 12.48
CA LEU A 72 13.99 -21.20 11.48
C LEU A 72 14.18 -22.09 10.25
N GLN A 73 15.20 -22.95 10.26
CA GLN A 73 15.69 -23.64 9.06
C GLN A 73 15.69 -22.68 7.85
N LEU A 74 16.49 -21.60 7.91
CA LEU A 74 16.96 -20.92 6.69
C LEU A 74 17.88 -21.84 5.84
N HIS A 75 17.71 -23.17 5.96
CA HIS A 75 18.36 -24.17 5.15
C HIS A 75 17.69 -24.16 3.78
N GLY A 76 18.26 -23.40 2.85
CA GLY A 76 17.88 -23.52 1.45
C GLY A 76 18.50 -22.48 0.53
N GLU A 77 18.65 -21.23 0.95
CA GLU A 77 19.09 -20.15 0.07
C GLU A 77 19.79 -19.05 0.85
N ASN A 78 20.78 -18.40 0.23
CA ASN A 78 21.67 -17.35 0.75
C ASN A 78 20.96 -16.37 1.72
N ALA A 79 20.90 -16.72 3.02
CA ALA A 79 20.21 -15.94 4.05
C ALA A 79 20.77 -14.51 4.15
N ASP A 80 22.09 -14.38 3.97
CA ASP A 80 22.77 -13.09 3.93
C ASP A 80 22.26 -12.24 2.75
N LEU A 81 22.14 -12.83 1.55
CA LEU A 81 21.60 -12.15 0.37
C LEU A 81 20.12 -11.76 0.56
N GLY A 82 19.32 -12.64 1.15
CA GLY A 82 17.91 -12.36 1.44
C GLY A 82 17.73 -11.21 2.45
N ALA A 83 18.56 -11.17 3.49
CA ALA A 83 18.55 -10.09 4.48
C ALA A 83 18.99 -8.75 3.86
N VAL A 84 20.06 -8.75 3.07
CA VAL A 84 20.53 -7.56 2.34
C VAL A 84 19.45 -7.07 1.37
N ALA A 85 18.89 -7.96 0.56
CA ALA A 85 17.85 -7.59 -0.40
C ALA A 85 16.56 -7.08 0.27
N SER A 86 16.26 -7.55 1.49
CA SER A 86 15.14 -7.06 2.30
C SER A 86 15.42 -5.68 2.88
N ALA A 87 16.64 -5.43 3.37
CA ALA A 87 17.04 -4.16 3.95
C ALA A 87 17.18 -3.03 2.91
N PHE A 88 17.58 -3.37 1.68
CA PHE A 88 17.78 -2.42 0.57
C PHE A 88 16.65 -2.45 -0.48
N SER A 89 15.51 -3.08 -0.17
CA SER A 89 14.31 -3.06 -1.01
C SER A 89 14.56 -3.53 -2.44
N PHE A 90 15.23 -4.68 -2.54
CA PHE A 90 15.60 -5.33 -3.81
C PHE A 90 15.13 -6.80 -3.91
N MET A 91 14.49 -7.33 -2.84
CA MET A 91 13.99 -8.72 -2.80
C MET A 91 13.11 -9.08 -4.00
N ASN A 92 12.35 -8.13 -4.52
CA ASN A 92 11.44 -8.34 -5.64
C ASN A 92 12.17 -8.79 -6.92
N TRP A 93 13.32 -8.20 -7.24
CA TRP A 93 14.09 -8.56 -8.42
C TRP A 93 14.82 -9.89 -8.25
N LEU A 94 15.36 -10.16 -7.06
CA LEU A 94 15.97 -11.46 -6.78
C LEU A 94 14.95 -12.60 -6.92
N ARG A 95 13.70 -12.38 -6.48
CA ARG A 95 12.61 -13.32 -6.71
C ARG A 95 12.18 -13.36 -8.17
N ALA A 96 12.05 -12.21 -8.83
CA ALA A 96 11.60 -12.13 -10.22
C ALA A 96 12.54 -12.84 -11.20
N PHE A 97 13.83 -12.94 -10.87
CA PHE A 97 14.82 -13.66 -11.65
C PHE A 97 15.26 -14.97 -10.99
N SER A 98 14.45 -15.51 -10.07
CA SER A 98 14.64 -16.82 -9.43
C SER A 98 16.04 -17.01 -8.82
N THR A 99 16.69 -15.92 -8.41
CA THR A 99 18.01 -15.93 -7.76
C THR A 99 17.90 -16.40 -6.30
N THR A 100 16.78 -16.10 -5.65
CA THR A 100 16.39 -16.63 -4.35
C THR A 100 14.90 -16.40 -4.14
N THR A 101 14.23 -17.31 -3.45
CA THR A 101 12.90 -17.14 -2.85
C THR A 101 12.89 -16.20 -1.64
N GLY A 102 14.05 -15.99 -0.98
CA GLY A 102 14.23 -15.14 0.19
C GLY A 102 13.81 -15.76 1.53
N GLY A 103 13.37 -17.03 1.53
CA GLY A 103 12.98 -17.77 2.73
C GLY A 103 11.96 -17.02 3.60
N ALA A 104 12.24 -16.92 4.91
CA ALA A 104 11.37 -16.23 5.87
C ALA A 104 11.20 -14.73 5.62
N LEU A 105 12.10 -14.11 4.84
CA LEU A 105 12.01 -12.71 4.42
C LEU A 105 11.52 -12.57 2.98
N GLY A 106 11.20 -13.67 2.32
CA GLY A 106 10.85 -13.71 0.92
C GLY A 106 9.67 -12.81 0.58
N HIS A 107 8.71 -12.60 1.50
CA HIS A 107 7.57 -11.69 1.30
C HIS A 107 7.98 -10.25 1.05
N TYR A 108 9.16 -9.79 1.49
CA TYR A 108 9.62 -8.40 1.32
C TYR A 108 9.68 -7.92 -0.14
N TRP A 109 9.50 -8.81 -1.12
CA TRP A 109 9.28 -8.46 -2.51
C TRP A 109 8.19 -7.40 -2.70
N SER A 110 7.02 -7.51 -2.05
CA SER A 110 5.94 -6.55 -2.31
C SER A 110 6.22 -5.21 -1.63
N LEU A 111 6.96 -5.22 -0.52
CA LEU A 111 7.46 -4.01 0.13
C LEU A 111 8.48 -3.30 -0.75
N ALA A 112 9.41 -4.03 -1.35
CA ALA A 112 10.37 -3.50 -2.30
C ALA A 112 9.70 -2.86 -3.53
N VAL A 113 8.66 -3.52 -4.08
CA VAL A 113 7.83 -2.94 -5.17
C VAL A 113 7.19 -1.63 -4.73
N GLU A 114 6.59 -1.58 -3.53
CA GLU A 114 5.96 -0.38 -2.99
C GLU A 114 6.96 0.77 -2.82
N GLU A 115 8.13 0.51 -2.23
CA GLU A 115 9.16 1.53 -1.99
C GLU A 115 9.78 2.05 -3.29
N GLN A 116 10.11 1.16 -4.23
CA GLN A 116 10.62 1.54 -5.55
C GLN A 116 9.58 2.41 -6.29
N LEU A 117 8.31 2.00 -6.27
CA LEU A 117 7.27 2.80 -6.91
C LEU A 117 7.15 4.18 -6.23
N TYR A 118 7.21 4.30 -4.91
CA TYR A 118 7.17 5.63 -4.28
C TYR A 118 8.32 6.54 -4.70
N ALA A 119 9.53 5.99 -4.83
CA ALA A 119 10.68 6.74 -5.33
C ALA A 119 10.45 7.23 -6.76
N PHE A 120 10.10 6.32 -7.69
CA PHE A 120 9.85 6.67 -9.09
C PHE A 120 8.62 7.57 -9.26
N TRP A 121 7.54 7.28 -8.56
CA TRP A 121 6.27 7.98 -8.69
C TRP A 121 6.38 9.44 -8.27
N SER A 122 7.16 9.75 -7.23
CA SER A 122 7.36 11.15 -6.85
C SER A 122 8.09 11.93 -7.93
N LEU A 123 9.11 11.34 -8.57
CA LEU A 123 9.80 11.95 -9.70
C LEU A 123 8.85 12.15 -10.89
N ILE A 124 7.99 11.16 -11.18
CA ILE A 124 6.97 11.26 -12.23
C ILE A 124 5.98 12.39 -11.93
N VAL A 125 5.46 12.49 -10.70
CA VAL A 125 4.53 13.55 -10.30
C VAL A 125 5.18 14.92 -10.41
N LEU A 126 6.44 15.07 -9.98
CA LEU A 126 7.20 16.31 -10.11
C LEU A 126 7.42 16.69 -11.58
N ALA A 127 7.84 15.74 -12.43
CA ALA A 127 8.02 15.98 -13.85
C ALA A 127 6.71 16.36 -14.55
N VAL A 128 5.60 15.68 -14.22
CA VAL A 128 4.26 15.99 -14.75
C VAL A 128 3.80 17.36 -14.28
N ALA A 129 4.05 17.73 -13.02
CA ALA A 129 3.71 19.05 -12.50
C ALA A 129 4.58 20.17 -13.10
N ALA A 130 5.83 19.87 -13.46
CA ALA A 130 6.74 20.82 -14.09
C ALA A 130 6.43 21.04 -15.58
N TRP A 131 6.02 19.99 -16.31
CA TRP A 131 5.81 20.06 -17.76
C TRP A 131 4.35 20.18 -18.18
N ARG A 132 3.42 19.80 -17.30
CA ARG A 132 1.98 19.74 -17.54
C ARG A 132 1.23 20.15 -16.27
N SER A 133 -0.08 19.95 -16.27
CA SER A 133 -0.93 20.13 -15.09
C SER A 133 -0.88 18.90 -14.18
N THR A 134 -0.98 19.10 -12.86
CA THR A 134 -1.19 18.02 -11.89
C THR A 134 -2.46 17.21 -12.15
N GLN A 135 -3.43 17.77 -12.90
CA GLN A 135 -4.61 17.05 -13.38
C GLN A 135 -4.29 15.95 -14.41
N SER A 136 -3.07 15.94 -14.97
CA SER A 136 -2.60 14.90 -15.88
C SER A 136 -2.04 13.68 -15.14
N VAL A 137 -1.76 13.77 -13.84
CA VAL A 137 -1.18 12.66 -13.05
C VAL A 137 -2.01 11.35 -13.15
N PRO A 138 -3.35 11.37 -13.05
CA PRO A 138 -4.15 10.15 -13.22
C PRO A 138 -4.07 9.57 -14.64
N LYS A 139 -3.90 10.43 -15.66
CA LYS A 139 -3.76 9.98 -17.06
C LYS A 139 -2.42 9.27 -17.27
N VAL A 140 -1.35 9.79 -16.65
CA VAL A 140 -0.04 9.14 -16.67
C VAL A 140 -0.07 7.81 -15.92
N ALA A 141 -0.72 7.76 -14.74
CA ALA A 141 -0.93 6.50 -14.03
C ALA A 141 -1.70 5.47 -14.88
N ALA A 142 -2.77 5.89 -15.57
CA ALA A 142 -3.52 5.03 -16.47
C ALA A 142 -2.70 4.54 -17.66
N ALA A 143 -1.88 5.40 -18.27
CA ALA A 143 -0.99 5.00 -19.36
C ALA A 143 0.06 3.97 -18.90
N LEU A 144 0.67 4.18 -17.72
CA LEU A 144 1.63 3.23 -17.14
C LEU A 144 0.96 1.91 -16.76
N LEU A 145 -0.30 1.94 -16.29
CA LEU A 145 -1.06 0.74 -15.99
C LEU A 145 -1.28 -0.09 -17.26
N VAL A 146 -1.73 0.55 -18.35
CA VAL A 146 -1.90 -0.12 -19.65
C VAL A 146 -0.57 -0.69 -20.15
N LEU A 147 0.52 0.07 -20.03
CA LEU A 147 1.86 -0.37 -20.42
C LEU A 147 2.32 -1.58 -19.59
N SER A 148 2.11 -1.57 -18.27
CA SER A 148 2.46 -2.68 -17.38
C SER A 148 1.66 -3.95 -17.71
N VAL A 149 0.36 -3.82 -17.96
CA VAL A 149 -0.49 -4.95 -18.38
C VAL A 149 -0.04 -5.51 -19.73
N ALA A 150 0.23 -4.64 -20.72
CA ALA A 150 0.70 -5.06 -22.04
C ALA A 150 2.07 -5.75 -21.95
N TRP A 151 2.99 -5.19 -21.17
CA TRP A 151 4.32 -5.74 -20.94
C TRP A 151 4.27 -7.11 -20.24
N ARG A 152 3.47 -7.23 -19.18
CA ARG A 152 3.24 -8.52 -18.50
C ARG A 152 2.66 -9.56 -19.44
N THR A 153 1.71 -9.16 -20.29
CA THR A 153 1.09 -10.06 -21.28
C THR A 153 2.12 -10.54 -22.31
N TYR A 154 2.97 -9.65 -22.80
CA TYR A 154 4.07 -10.00 -23.70
C TYR A 154 5.06 -10.97 -23.05
N LEU A 155 5.49 -10.70 -21.81
CA LEU A 155 6.39 -11.58 -21.06
C LEU A 155 5.78 -12.97 -20.87
N TRP A 156 4.50 -13.04 -20.52
CA TRP A 156 3.78 -14.30 -20.42
C TRP A 156 3.76 -15.08 -21.75
N MET A 157 3.43 -14.40 -22.86
CA MET A 157 3.45 -15.02 -24.20
C MET A 157 4.84 -15.49 -24.62
N SER A 158 5.89 -14.84 -24.10
CA SER A 158 7.29 -15.18 -24.34
C SER A 158 7.82 -16.25 -23.38
N GLY A 159 6.96 -16.85 -22.55
CA GLY A 159 7.32 -17.97 -21.66
C GLY A 159 7.97 -17.56 -20.33
N ALA A 160 7.82 -16.31 -19.89
CA ALA A 160 8.27 -15.90 -18.57
C ALA A 160 7.56 -16.70 -17.47
N ASP A 161 8.30 -17.07 -16.42
CA ASP A 161 7.77 -17.86 -15.32
C ASP A 161 6.86 -17.05 -14.37
N ALA A 162 6.18 -17.75 -13.46
CA ALA A 162 5.30 -17.13 -12.47
C ALA A 162 6.05 -16.16 -11.55
N HIS A 163 7.32 -16.46 -11.21
CA HIS A 163 8.13 -15.60 -10.35
C HIS A 163 8.38 -14.24 -10.99
N ARG A 164 8.72 -14.22 -12.28
CA ARG A 164 8.98 -13.00 -13.03
C ARG A 164 7.74 -12.13 -13.16
N LEU A 165 6.59 -12.74 -13.47
CA LEU A 165 5.33 -12.02 -13.63
C LEU A 165 4.79 -11.50 -12.29
N TYR A 166 4.98 -12.26 -11.20
CA TYR A 166 4.43 -11.94 -9.89
C TYR A 166 5.28 -10.93 -9.10
N ASN A 167 6.61 -10.98 -9.20
CA ASN A 167 7.48 -10.18 -8.32
C ASN A 167 8.05 -8.90 -8.98
N GLY A 168 7.99 -8.78 -10.31
CA GLY A 168 8.50 -7.58 -11.01
C GLY A 168 7.69 -6.32 -10.70
N LEU A 169 8.36 -5.20 -10.42
CA LEU A 169 7.69 -3.90 -10.28
C LEU A 169 6.93 -3.54 -11.57
N ASP A 170 7.57 -3.81 -12.70
CA ASP A 170 7.07 -3.54 -14.04
C ASP A 170 5.85 -4.41 -14.43
N THR A 171 5.61 -5.52 -13.73
CA THR A 171 4.51 -6.45 -13.97
C THR A 171 3.53 -6.56 -12.81
N HIS A 172 3.75 -5.86 -11.68
CA HIS A 172 2.92 -5.94 -10.48
C HIS A 172 2.60 -4.57 -9.85
N CYS A 173 2.79 -3.47 -10.57
CA CYS A 173 2.45 -2.13 -10.08
C CYS A 173 0.96 -1.77 -10.21
N ASP A 174 0.12 -2.67 -10.74
CA ASP A 174 -1.29 -2.43 -11.10
C ASP A 174 -2.09 -1.80 -9.97
N GLY A 175 -2.13 -2.45 -8.80
CA GLY A 175 -2.93 -1.98 -7.66
C GLY A 175 -2.49 -0.61 -7.15
N LEU A 176 -1.19 -0.32 -7.18
CA LEU A 176 -0.64 0.97 -6.76
C LEU A 176 -0.96 2.08 -7.77
N LEU A 177 -0.85 1.79 -9.08
CA LEU A 177 -1.24 2.72 -10.14
C LEU A 177 -2.74 2.98 -10.14
N ILE A 178 -3.57 1.96 -9.92
CA ILE A 178 -5.02 2.11 -9.72
C ILE A 178 -5.31 3.01 -8.53
N GLY A 179 -4.60 2.84 -7.41
CA GLY A 179 -4.66 3.76 -6.27
C GLY A 179 -4.34 5.21 -6.63
N CYS A 180 -3.32 5.43 -7.47
CA CYS A 180 -2.96 6.76 -7.97
C CYS A 180 -4.04 7.37 -8.87
N ILE A 181 -4.69 6.57 -9.72
CA ILE A 181 -5.81 6.98 -10.56
C ILE A 181 -7.00 7.39 -9.68
N ILE A 182 -7.38 6.55 -8.72
CA ILE A 182 -8.49 6.81 -7.79
C ILE A 182 -8.22 8.09 -7.00
N ALA A 183 -7.01 8.30 -6.49
CA ALA A 183 -6.66 9.49 -5.72
C ALA A 183 -6.91 10.79 -6.49
N GLY A 184 -6.55 10.86 -7.78
CA GLY A 184 -6.81 12.06 -8.59
C GLY A 184 -8.22 12.16 -9.17
N LEU A 185 -9.04 11.12 -9.03
CA LEU A 185 -10.45 11.11 -9.46
C LEU A 185 -11.44 11.12 -8.29
N GLN A 186 -10.98 11.08 -7.04
CA GLN A 186 -11.80 10.86 -5.85
C GLN A 186 -13.03 11.79 -5.76
N ASP A 187 -12.87 13.07 -6.09
CA ASP A 187 -13.95 14.06 -6.02
C ASP A 187 -15.04 13.77 -7.06
N LYS A 188 -14.62 13.31 -8.25
CA LYS A 188 -15.52 12.93 -9.34
C LYS A 188 -16.20 11.59 -9.06
N LEU A 189 -15.49 10.63 -8.46
CA LEU A 189 -16.02 9.30 -8.15
C LEU A 189 -17.22 9.34 -7.20
N ALA A 190 -17.23 10.30 -6.26
CA ALA A 190 -18.39 10.49 -5.39
C ALA A 190 -19.67 10.88 -6.14
N GLU A 191 -19.55 11.46 -7.34
CA GLU A 191 -20.67 11.95 -8.15
C GLU A 191 -21.19 10.92 -9.17
N THR A 192 -20.42 9.87 -9.49
CA THR A 192 -20.77 8.91 -10.56
C THR A 192 -21.75 7.81 -10.14
N GLY A 193 -22.09 7.71 -8.85
CA GLY A 193 -22.90 6.63 -8.31
C GLY A 193 -22.15 5.30 -8.15
N ILE A 194 -20.82 5.30 -8.24
CA ILE A 194 -19.96 4.10 -8.10
C ILE A 194 -20.20 3.35 -6.78
N SER A 195 -20.65 4.02 -5.72
CA SER A 195 -21.01 3.40 -4.43
C SER A 195 -22.08 2.32 -4.54
N ARG A 196 -22.91 2.34 -5.59
CA ARG A 196 -23.94 1.33 -5.86
C ARG A 196 -23.36 0.00 -6.34
N LEU A 197 -22.10 -0.02 -6.80
CA LEU A 197 -21.42 -1.23 -7.29
C LEU A 197 -20.82 -2.08 -6.16
N TRP A 198 -21.04 -1.72 -4.90
CA TRP A 198 -20.52 -2.48 -3.76
C TRP A 198 -20.88 -3.99 -3.76
N PRO A 199 -22.08 -4.45 -4.23
CA PRO A 199 -22.37 -5.89 -4.27
C PRO A 199 -21.52 -6.60 -5.33
N VAL A 200 -21.30 -5.94 -6.48
CA VAL A 200 -20.42 -6.44 -7.54
C VAL A 200 -18.98 -6.53 -7.03
N ALA A 201 -18.51 -5.49 -6.34
CA ALA A 201 -17.18 -5.48 -5.73
C ALA A 201 -16.99 -6.62 -4.71
N ALA A 202 -17.98 -6.82 -3.84
CA ALA A 202 -17.96 -7.90 -2.85
C ALA A 202 -18.02 -9.28 -3.51
N LEU A 203 -18.88 -9.48 -4.51
CA LEU A 203 -18.99 -10.73 -5.23
C LEU A 203 -17.71 -11.04 -6.01
N ALA A 204 -17.15 -10.07 -6.74
CA ALA A 204 -15.89 -10.22 -7.45
C ALA A 204 -14.76 -10.66 -6.51
N PHE A 205 -14.65 -10.02 -5.35
CA PHE A 205 -13.68 -10.40 -4.32
C PHE A 205 -13.89 -11.83 -3.82
N VAL A 206 -15.13 -12.22 -3.51
CA VAL A 206 -15.43 -13.59 -3.06
C VAL A 206 -15.10 -14.60 -4.16
N VAL A 207 -15.46 -14.34 -5.41
CA VAL A 207 -15.10 -15.19 -6.56
C VAL A 207 -13.59 -15.33 -6.65
N GLU A 208 -12.84 -14.24 -6.62
CA GLU A 208 -11.39 -14.26 -6.66
C GLU A 208 -10.77 -15.09 -5.52
N LEU A 209 -11.34 -15.08 -4.30
CA LEU A 209 -10.85 -15.92 -3.20
C LEU A 209 -10.89 -17.43 -3.52
N PHE A 210 -11.81 -17.89 -4.36
CA PHE A 210 -11.91 -19.31 -4.75
C PHE A 210 -11.08 -19.67 -5.98
N PHE A 211 -10.83 -18.72 -6.88
CA PHE A 211 -10.16 -18.98 -8.16
C PHE A 211 -8.71 -18.49 -8.22
N PHE A 212 -8.29 -17.60 -7.33
CA PHE A 212 -6.93 -17.08 -7.33
C PHE A 212 -5.93 -18.17 -6.95
N ASN A 213 -4.96 -18.38 -7.84
CA ASN A 213 -3.85 -19.29 -7.59
C ASN A 213 -2.53 -18.60 -7.97
N ALA A 214 -1.70 -18.34 -6.95
CA ALA A 214 -0.41 -17.65 -7.09
C ALA A 214 0.64 -18.45 -7.90
N GLN A 215 0.40 -19.74 -8.15
CA GLN A 215 1.27 -20.60 -8.97
C GLN A 215 0.71 -20.81 -10.38
N SER A 216 -0.39 -20.12 -10.72
CA SER A 216 -1.05 -20.29 -11.99
C SER A 216 -0.28 -19.63 -13.14
N ARG A 217 -0.26 -20.29 -14.31
CA ARG A 217 0.15 -19.62 -15.56
C ARG A 217 -0.74 -18.43 -15.94
N TRP A 218 -1.92 -18.31 -15.33
CA TRP A 218 -2.89 -17.25 -15.59
C TRP A 218 -2.65 -15.98 -14.74
N LEU A 219 -1.50 -15.87 -14.07
CA LEU A 219 -1.14 -14.68 -13.29
C LEU A 219 -1.21 -13.37 -14.10
N TRP A 220 -0.95 -13.42 -15.40
CA TRP A 220 -1.09 -12.27 -16.30
C TRP A 220 -2.51 -11.66 -16.28
N LEU A 221 -3.53 -12.48 -16.00
CA LEU A 221 -4.94 -12.10 -15.87
C LEU A 221 -5.38 -11.93 -14.42
N TYR A 222 -4.89 -12.76 -13.49
CA TYR A 222 -5.28 -12.68 -12.08
C TYR A 222 -4.80 -11.41 -11.38
N ILE A 223 -3.57 -10.95 -11.65
CA ILE A 223 -3.03 -9.72 -11.05
C ILE A 223 -3.87 -8.49 -11.40
N PRO A 224 -4.18 -8.20 -12.69
CA PRO A 224 -4.99 -7.04 -13.02
C PRO A 224 -6.44 -7.19 -12.56
N ALA A 225 -7.01 -8.40 -12.61
CA ALA A 225 -8.36 -8.65 -12.08
C ALA A 225 -8.46 -8.31 -10.59
N ALA A 226 -7.56 -8.88 -9.77
CA ALA A 226 -7.51 -8.61 -8.33
C ALA A 226 -7.26 -7.12 -8.03
N SER A 227 -6.41 -6.47 -8.82
CA SER A 227 -6.11 -5.05 -8.66
C SER A 227 -7.31 -4.16 -9.01
N LEU A 228 -8.08 -4.52 -10.05
CA LEU A 228 -9.33 -3.84 -10.41
C LEU A 228 -10.42 -4.06 -9.36
N THR A 229 -10.56 -5.28 -8.84
CA THR A 229 -11.50 -5.61 -7.75
C THR A 229 -11.16 -4.80 -6.50
N ALA A 230 -9.89 -4.75 -6.10
CA ALA A 230 -9.43 -3.89 -5.00
C ALA A 230 -9.72 -2.40 -5.26
N GLY A 231 -9.46 -1.91 -6.47
CA GLY A 231 -9.78 -0.55 -6.88
C GLY A 231 -11.27 -0.23 -6.80
N LEU A 232 -12.14 -1.17 -7.20
CA LEU A 232 -13.58 -1.03 -7.12
C LEU A 232 -14.06 -1.00 -5.65
N ILE A 233 -13.51 -1.87 -4.78
CA ILE A 233 -13.77 -1.86 -3.34
C ILE A 233 -13.41 -0.50 -2.74
N VAL A 234 -12.20 -0.01 -3.01
CA VAL A 234 -11.73 1.29 -2.50
C VAL A 234 -12.60 2.43 -3.00
N SER A 235 -12.96 2.42 -4.29
CA SER A 235 -13.82 3.46 -4.88
C SER A 235 -15.22 3.46 -4.27
N CYS A 236 -15.80 2.28 -4.04
CA CYS A 236 -17.09 2.14 -3.35
C CYS A 236 -17.00 2.61 -1.89
N ALA A 237 -15.91 2.30 -1.20
CA ALA A 237 -15.71 2.68 0.20
C ALA A 237 -15.58 4.21 0.38
N ILE A 238 -14.82 4.88 -0.50
CA ILE A 238 -14.59 6.34 -0.46
C ILE A 238 -15.86 7.13 -0.79
N ALA A 239 -16.66 6.65 -1.76
CA ALA A 239 -17.93 7.30 -2.12
C ALA A 239 -18.99 7.25 -0.99
N ALA A 240 -18.74 6.51 0.09
CA ALA A 240 -19.55 6.38 1.30
C ALA A 240 -21.02 5.95 1.07
N GLY A 241 -21.78 5.80 2.16
CA GLY A 241 -23.22 5.57 2.11
C GLY A 241 -23.68 4.14 1.77
N ASN A 242 -22.79 3.14 1.82
CA ASN A 242 -23.11 1.75 1.48
C ASN A 242 -22.69 0.75 2.59
N PRO A 243 -23.23 -0.49 2.60
CA PRO A 243 -22.88 -1.52 3.58
C PRO A 243 -21.40 -1.88 3.60
N LEU A 244 -20.73 -1.94 2.45
CA LEU A 244 -19.30 -2.24 2.36
C LEU A 244 -18.46 -1.19 3.10
N ALA A 245 -18.74 0.11 2.89
CA ALA A 245 -18.08 1.18 3.62
C ALA A 245 -18.30 1.08 5.14
N ARG A 246 -19.52 0.72 5.59
CA ARG A 246 -19.83 0.51 7.01
C ARG A 246 -19.07 -0.68 7.60
N LEU A 247 -18.99 -1.79 6.87
CA LEU A 247 -18.22 -2.97 7.24
C LEU A 247 -16.75 -2.61 7.43
N LEU A 248 -16.11 -1.99 6.42
CA LEU A 248 -14.70 -1.59 6.47
C LEU A 248 -14.39 -0.56 7.57
N ALA A 249 -15.39 0.23 7.99
CA ALA A 249 -15.27 1.19 9.09
C ALA A 249 -15.49 0.59 10.49
N MET A 250 -15.80 -0.71 10.61
CA MET A 250 -15.99 -1.37 11.91
C MET A 250 -14.69 -1.32 12.74
N LYS A 251 -14.83 -1.09 14.05
CA LYS A 251 -13.69 -0.96 14.97
C LYS A 251 -12.67 -2.10 14.88
N PRO A 252 -13.07 -3.39 14.79
CA PRO A 252 -12.11 -4.50 14.65
C PRO A 252 -11.32 -4.44 13.34
N LEU A 253 -11.97 -4.13 12.21
CA LEU A 253 -11.30 -4.02 10.92
C LEU A 253 -10.36 -2.82 10.86
N VAL A 254 -10.76 -1.69 11.44
CA VAL A 254 -9.87 -0.52 11.59
C VAL A 254 -8.69 -0.84 12.53
N PHE A 255 -8.93 -1.59 13.61
CA PHE A 255 -7.87 -2.03 14.52
C PHE A 255 -6.83 -2.89 13.80
N LEU A 256 -7.28 -3.87 13.00
CA LEU A 256 -6.42 -4.72 12.17
C LEU A 256 -5.71 -3.90 11.09
N GLY A 257 -6.42 -3.02 10.39
CA GLY A 257 -5.83 -2.17 9.33
C GLY A 257 -4.73 -1.23 9.83
N LYS A 258 -4.80 -0.79 11.09
CA LYS A 258 -3.72 0.00 11.72
C LYS A 258 -2.45 -0.80 11.99
N ARG A 259 -2.55 -2.13 12.06
CA ARG A 259 -1.45 -3.06 12.38
C ARG A 259 -1.05 -3.94 11.20
N SER A 260 -1.72 -3.79 10.06
CA SER A 260 -1.55 -4.66 8.90
C SER A 260 -0.10 -4.70 8.42
N TYR A 261 0.62 -3.58 8.55
CA TYR A 261 2.04 -3.50 8.22
C TYR A 261 2.89 -4.37 9.14
N SER A 262 2.80 -4.19 10.47
CA SER A 262 3.49 -5.05 11.44
C SER A 262 3.09 -6.53 11.27
N PHE A 263 1.82 -6.83 11.04
CA PHE A 263 1.36 -8.20 10.74
C PHE A 263 2.01 -8.78 9.50
N TYR A 264 2.04 -7.99 8.42
CA TYR A 264 2.71 -8.37 7.19
C TYR A 264 4.20 -8.66 7.41
N LEU A 265 4.92 -7.93 8.27
CA LEU A 265 6.32 -8.24 8.54
C LEU A 265 6.51 -9.61 9.22
N TRP A 266 5.69 -9.92 10.22
CA TRP A 266 5.88 -11.10 11.07
C TRP A 266 5.22 -12.40 10.58
N HIS A 267 4.24 -12.33 9.68
CA HIS A 267 3.45 -13.52 9.34
C HIS A 267 4.27 -14.67 8.71
N LEU A 268 5.11 -14.41 7.70
CA LEU A 268 5.93 -15.47 7.09
C LEU A 268 7.03 -16.01 8.03
N PRO A 269 7.76 -15.18 8.80
CA PRO A 269 8.68 -15.69 9.80
C PRO A 269 8.03 -16.65 10.81
N VAL A 270 6.83 -16.30 11.30
CA VAL A 270 6.08 -17.15 12.25
C VAL A 270 5.60 -18.43 11.59
N ILE A 271 5.06 -18.35 10.37
CA ILE A 271 4.64 -19.54 9.61
C ILE A 271 5.85 -20.44 9.33
N GLY A 272 6.99 -19.86 8.94
CA GLY A 272 8.25 -20.57 8.71
C GLY A 272 8.75 -21.29 9.96
N PHE A 273 8.68 -20.65 11.13
CA PHE A 273 8.99 -21.27 12.42
C PHE A 273 8.15 -22.53 12.67
N PHE A 274 6.82 -22.43 12.53
CA PHE A 274 5.95 -23.58 12.74
C PHE A 274 6.13 -24.66 11.69
N PHE A 275 6.39 -24.28 10.43
CA PHE A 275 6.69 -25.25 9.38
C PHE A 275 7.97 -26.04 9.69
N ALA A 276 9.03 -25.36 10.15
CA ALA A 276 10.30 -25.99 10.53
C ALA A 276 10.20 -26.87 11.78
N SER A 277 9.20 -26.64 12.65
CA SER A 277 8.99 -27.44 13.86
C SER A 277 8.51 -28.87 13.60
N GLY A 278 8.05 -29.18 12.38
CA GLY A 278 7.47 -30.48 12.04
C GLY A 278 6.08 -30.74 12.63
N ILE A 279 5.51 -29.79 13.38
CA ILE A 279 4.14 -29.86 13.90
C ILE A 279 3.17 -29.89 12.70
N SER A 280 2.13 -30.71 12.78
CA SER A 280 1.12 -30.79 11.73
C SER A 280 0.36 -29.47 11.58
N ARG A 281 0.01 -29.12 10.33
CA ARG A 281 -0.64 -27.85 10.00
C ARG A 281 -1.89 -27.57 10.82
N SER A 282 -2.74 -28.56 11.04
CA SER A 282 -3.97 -28.43 11.83
C SER A 282 -3.71 -27.99 13.27
N LEU A 283 -2.56 -28.37 13.84
CA LEU A 283 -2.21 -28.06 15.22
C LEU A 283 -1.56 -26.68 15.37
N TRP A 284 -0.89 -26.16 14.33
CA TRP A 284 -0.20 -24.87 14.43
C TRP A 284 -0.92 -23.69 13.78
N ILE A 285 -1.96 -23.87 12.94
CA ILE A 285 -2.65 -22.73 12.30
C ILE A 285 -3.10 -21.69 13.34
N LEU A 286 -3.86 -22.11 14.36
CA LEU A 286 -4.38 -21.19 15.36
C LEU A 286 -3.26 -20.59 16.24
N PRO A 287 -2.30 -21.37 16.78
CA PRO A 287 -1.13 -20.82 17.45
C PRO A 287 -0.33 -19.81 16.61
N SER A 288 -0.14 -20.06 15.31
CA SER A 288 0.58 -19.16 14.41
C SER A 288 -0.16 -17.83 14.24
N LEU A 289 -1.48 -17.86 14.09
CA LEU A 289 -2.29 -16.65 13.98
C LEU A 289 -2.23 -15.82 15.28
N VAL A 290 -2.35 -16.48 16.44
CA VAL A 290 -2.25 -15.82 17.74
C VAL A 290 -0.87 -15.20 17.94
N LEU A 291 0.20 -15.94 17.63
CA LEU A 291 1.57 -15.43 17.73
C LEU A 291 1.81 -14.26 16.77
N CYS A 292 1.33 -14.34 15.52
CA CYS A 292 1.36 -13.22 14.58
C CYS A 292 0.68 -11.98 15.16
N LEU A 293 -0.52 -12.10 15.71
CA LEU A 293 -1.24 -10.97 16.29
C LEU A 293 -0.51 -10.36 17.50
N ILE A 294 0.08 -11.19 18.36
CA ILE A 294 0.88 -10.76 19.51
C ILE A 294 2.13 -9.99 19.03
N LEU A 295 2.94 -10.59 18.15
CA LEU A 295 4.15 -9.95 17.62
C LEU A 295 3.82 -8.69 16.84
N SER A 296 2.73 -8.68 16.07
CA SER A 296 2.24 -7.49 15.37
C SER A 296 1.91 -6.35 16.33
N GLU A 297 1.22 -6.66 17.43
CA GLU A 297 0.83 -5.64 18.40
C GLU A 297 2.04 -5.11 19.18
N LEU A 298 2.97 -5.99 19.56
CA LEU A 298 4.22 -5.59 20.21
C LEU A 298 5.07 -4.73 19.28
N SER A 299 5.31 -5.19 18.04
CA SER A 299 6.04 -4.45 17.02
C SER A 299 5.41 -3.08 16.73
N TYR A 300 4.08 -3.03 16.60
CA TYR A 300 3.36 -1.78 16.38
C TYR A 300 3.53 -0.81 17.55
N ARG A 301 3.39 -1.28 18.79
CA ARG A 301 3.45 -0.41 19.99
C ARG A 301 4.85 0.03 20.36
N LEU A 302 5.84 -0.86 20.19
CA LEU A 302 7.21 -0.65 20.66
C LEU A 302 8.12 -0.04 19.59
N ILE A 303 7.84 -0.30 18.32
CA ILE A 303 8.67 0.17 17.21
C ILE A 303 7.88 1.18 16.36
N GLU A 304 6.83 0.75 15.65
CA GLU A 304 6.15 1.61 14.67
C GLU A 304 5.60 2.91 15.30
N ARG A 305 4.86 2.81 16.41
CA ARG A 305 4.19 3.94 17.05
C ARG A 305 5.17 5.00 17.61
N PRO A 306 6.26 4.65 18.32
CA PRO A 306 7.26 5.63 18.75
C PRO A 306 7.87 6.41 17.59
N PHE A 307 8.31 5.73 16.52
CA PHE A 307 8.90 6.40 15.35
C PHE A 307 7.90 7.32 14.64
N LEU A 308 6.61 6.94 14.59
CA LEU A 308 5.55 7.80 14.08
C LEU A 308 5.30 9.07 14.90
N GLN A 309 5.63 9.10 16.19
CA GLN A 309 5.49 10.31 17.03
C GLN A 309 6.56 11.37 16.72
N PHE A 310 7.72 10.97 16.16
CA PHE A 310 8.75 11.91 15.71
C PHE A 310 8.40 12.63 14.39
N LYS A 311 7.24 12.30 13.79
CA LYS A 311 6.70 12.91 12.57
C LYS A 311 6.42 14.41 12.70
N ASP A 312 6.04 14.85 13.90
CA ASP A 312 5.50 16.21 14.14
C ASP A 312 6.46 17.10 14.96
N ARG A 313 7.69 16.65 15.24
CA ARG A 313 8.70 17.51 15.87
C ARG A 313 9.27 18.48 14.81
N PRO A 314 9.09 19.81 14.97
CA PRO A 314 9.78 20.77 14.13
C PRO A 314 11.29 20.55 14.27
N ALA A 315 12.01 20.55 13.15
CA ALA A 315 13.47 20.51 13.12
C ALA A 315 14.00 21.78 13.78
N GLY A 316 14.18 21.77 15.10
CA GLY A 316 14.53 22.99 15.84
C GLY A 316 14.22 23.01 17.33
N THR A 317 13.86 21.89 17.97
CA THR A 317 13.98 21.79 19.43
C THR A 317 15.23 20.98 19.74
N GLY A 318 16.32 21.73 19.91
CA GLY A 318 17.58 21.19 20.41
C GLY A 318 17.36 20.46 21.73
N ILE A 319 18.29 19.55 22.00
CA ILE A 319 18.50 18.93 23.29
C ILE A 319 18.60 20.06 24.32
N ALA A 320 17.51 20.31 25.05
CA ALA A 320 17.60 21.03 26.31
C ALA A 320 17.94 19.96 27.36
N ALA A 321 19.21 19.92 27.71
CA ALA A 321 19.67 19.25 28.91
C ALA A 321 18.94 19.83 30.12
N ALA A 322 18.39 18.96 30.96
CA ALA A 322 18.20 19.13 32.39
C ALA A 322 18.08 17.73 33.01
#